data_AF-A0A812WTS1-F1
#
_entry.id   AF-A0A812WTS1-F1
#
_cell.length_a   1.000
_cell.length_b   1.000
_cell.length_c   1.000
_cell.angle_alpha   90.00
_cell.angle_beta   90.00
_cell.angle_gamma   90.00
#
_symmetry.space_group_name_H-M   'P 1'
#
loop_
_entity.id
_entity.type
_entity.pdbx_description
1 polymer ?
#
loop_
_entity_poly.entity_id
_entity_poly.type
_entity_poly.pdbx_seq_one_letter_code
_entity_poly.pdbx_strand_id
1 'polypeptide(L)'
;TMSMWSETHDTLVAYKSEGSACKYADRLMGGLNSATAQTPYITSKNYCAVNRGLFGNGEVCGRCYRLTYRGGHEQGLGRPGSDVVQIVDSGSWATFDCHMTAFKKITDYNTGFFPITYQEVACDTSSTGPVAGVLQYDYYFTKIVFSNLRYPVQSAELTIGGKKHQMKLIGGWWSAWTGPIEGKTSFKITEENGYVVNFPNCFNGEWKNRKTGDACYANRGHRSAKLLANDTLSEGVEKTVELAKVESNMTHQPQLQANNTVLFP
;
A
#
# COMPACT_ATOMS: atom_id res chain seq x y z
N THR A 1 -11.51 7.01 12.46
CA THR A 1 -12.91 6.55 12.27
C THR A 1 -13.10 6.11 10.84
N MET A 2 -14.14 5.33 10.56
CA MET A 2 -14.50 4.87 9.22
C MET A 2 -15.96 5.24 8.90
N SER A 3 -16.23 5.66 7.67
CA SER A 3 -17.58 5.87 7.13
C SER A 3 -17.82 5.05 5.87
N MET A 4 -19.08 5.01 5.42
CA MET A 4 -19.48 4.41 4.15
C MET A 4 -19.47 5.49 3.05
N TRP A 5 -18.69 5.24 2.00
CA TRP A 5 -18.48 6.19 0.90
C TRP A 5 -19.59 6.13 -0.13
N SER A 6 -19.82 4.94 -0.68
CA SER A 6 -20.73 4.74 -1.80
C SER A 6 -21.12 3.26 -1.95
N GLU A 7 -22.32 3.04 -2.44
CA GLU A 7 -22.81 1.74 -2.93
C GLU A 7 -22.57 1.59 -4.45
N THR A 8 -22.23 2.68 -5.14
CA THR A 8 -22.13 2.72 -6.59
C THR A 8 -20.88 2.01 -7.08
N HIS A 9 -21.07 1.08 -8.02
CA HIS A 9 -19.99 0.24 -8.54
C HIS A 9 -18.83 1.04 -9.17
N ASP A 10 -19.13 2.15 -9.84
CA ASP A 10 -18.18 2.96 -10.61
C ASP A 10 -17.69 4.21 -9.86
N THR A 11 -17.78 4.24 -8.53
CA THR A 11 -17.36 5.38 -7.71
C THR A 11 -15.91 5.84 -7.98
N LEU A 12 -15.05 4.95 -8.48
CA LEU A 12 -13.66 5.27 -8.86
C LEU A 12 -13.51 5.93 -10.25
N VAL A 13 -14.47 5.74 -11.14
CA VAL A 13 -14.37 6.12 -12.57
C VAL A 13 -14.70 7.59 -12.81
N ALA A 14 -15.34 8.27 -11.85
CA ALA A 14 -15.90 9.61 -11.89
C ALA A 14 -16.51 10.06 -13.23
N TYR A 15 -17.83 10.25 -13.25
CA TYR A 15 -18.54 10.63 -14.46
C TYR A 15 -18.32 12.11 -14.88
N LYS A 16 -17.83 12.99 -13.97
CA LYS A 16 -17.69 14.46 -14.19
C LYS A 16 -16.56 15.18 -13.42
N SER A 17 -15.89 14.53 -12.46
CA SER A 17 -14.67 15.05 -11.82
C SER A 17 -13.45 14.35 -12.41
N GLU A 18 -12.23 14.72 -12.01
CA GLU A 18 -11.00 14.13 -12.54
C GLU A 18 -10.84 12.61 -12.27
N GLY A 19 -11.81 11.89 -11.69
CA GLY A 19 -11.61 10.52 -11.21
C GLY A 19 -11.19 10.49 -9.74
N SER A 20 -11.03 9.28 -9.21
CA SER A 20 -10.36 9.11 -7.92
C SER A 20 -8.95 9.72 -7.95
N ALA A 21 -8.46 10.22 -6.83
CA ALA A 21 -7.15 10.85 -6.70
C ALA A 21 -5.99 9.89 -7.04
N CYS A 22 -6.19 8.58 -6.93
CA CYS A 22 -5.20 7.57 -7.31
C CYS A 22 -5.28 7.10 -8.77
N LYS A 23 -6.31 7.52 -9.53
CA LYS A 23 -6.44 7.30 -10.99
C LYS A 23 -6.41 5.84 -11.46
N TYR A 24 -6.51 4.86 -10.56
CA TYR A 24 -6.44 3.43 -10.92
C TYR A 24 -7.50 3.02 -11.93
N ALA A 25 -8.66 3.65 -11.90
CA ALA A 25 -9.79 3.39 -12.80
C ALA A 25 -10.17 4.64 -13.61
N ASP A 26 -9.19 5.45 -14.02
CA ASP A 26 -9.45 6.63 -14.83
C ASP A 26 -10.21 6.25 -16.11
N ARG A 27 -11.26 7.02 -16.46
CA ARG A 27 -12.09 6.76 -17.63
C ARG A 27 -11.29 6.71 -18.93
N LEU A 28 -10.30 7.59 -19.09
CA LEU A 28 -9.49 7.64 -20.30
C LEU A 28 -8.65 6.36 -20.46
N MET A 29 -8.35 5.69 -19.36
CA MET A 29 -7.66 4.39 -19.33
C MET A 29 -8.59 3.18 -19.48
N GLY A 30 -9.90 3.40 -19.63
CA GLY A 30 -10.91 2.33 -19.72
C GLY A 30 -11.71 2.10 -18.44
N GLY A 31 -11.60 2.98 -17.44
CA GLY A 31 -12.40 2.89 -16.22
C GLY A 31 -12.04 1.67 -15.37
N LEU A 32 -13.06 0.99 -14.84
CA LEU A 32 -12.89 -0.27 -14.10
C LEU A 32 -12.32 -1.42 -14.96
N ASN A 33 -12.32 -1.31 -16.29
CA ASN A 33 -11.70 -2.30 -17.17
C ASN A 33 -10.22 -2.00 -17.46
N SER A 34 -9.70 -0.86 -16.99
CA SER A 34 -8.28 -0.55 -17.12
C SER A 34 -7.42 -1.60 -16.42
N ALA A 35 -6.23 -1.88 -16.96
CA ALA A 35 -5.29 -2.84 -16.34
C ALA A 35 -4.92 -2.42 -14.91
N THR A 36 -4.87 -1.11 -14.64
CA THR A 36 -4.54 -0.57 -13.33
C THR A 36 -5.61 -0.80 -12.28
N ALA A 37 -6.87 -1.01 -12.69
CA ALA A 37 -8.01 -1.32 -11.82
C ALA A 37 -8.18 -2.82 -11.54
N GLN A 38 -7.36 -3.70 -12.11
CA GLN A 38 -7.51 -5.16 -11.95
C GLN A 38 -6.81 -5.70 -10.68
N THR A 39 -6.76 -4.91 -9.60
CA THR A 39 -6.26 -5.39 -8.31
C THR A 39 -7.32 -6.25 -7.62
N PRO A 40 -6.93 -7.20 -6.73
CA PRO A 40 -7.89 -7.97 -5.95
C PRO A 40 -8.85 -7.09 -5.14
N TYR A 41 -8.38 -5.94 -4.66
CA TYR A 41 -9.15 -5.00 -3.84
C TYR A 41 -10.15 -4.18 -4.65
N ILE A 42 -9.77 -3.66 -5.82
CA ILE A 42 -10.69 -2.89 -6.66
C ILE A 42 -11.79 -3.80 -7.21
N THR A 43 -11.44 -4.99 -7.71
CA THR A 43 -12.40 -5.95 -8.26
C THR A 43 -13.38 -6.49 -7.21
N SER A 44 -12.94 -6.68 -5.96
CA SER A 44 -13.79 -7.12 -4.84
C SER A 44 -14.49 -5.98 -4.10
N LYS A 45 -14.26 -4.73 -4.50
CA LYS A 45 -14.77 -3.53 -3.81
C LYS A 45 -14.31 -3.38 -2.36
N ASN A 46 -13.11 -3.91 -2.06
CA ASN A 46 -12.43 -3.78 -0.78
C ASN A 46 -11.46 -2.62 -0.76
N TYR A 47 -11.98 -1.41 -0.92
CA TYR A 47 -11.17 -0.20 -0.99
C TYR A 47 -11.83 0.98 -0.28
N CYS A 48 -11.01 1.98 0.03
CA CYS A 48 -11.46 3.21 0.68
C CYS A 48 -10.79 4.45 0.10
N ALA A 49 -11.50 5.57 0.18
CA ALA A 49 -10.90 6.90 0.21
C ALA A 49 -10.32 7.16 1.60
N VAL A 50 -9.37 8.07 1.72
CA VAL A 50 -8.85 8.54 3.02
C VAL A 50 -8.96 10.06 3.15
N ASN A 51 -8.89 10.57 4.38
CA ASN A 51 -8.84 12.01 4.58
C ASN A 51 -7.53 12.61 4.06
N ARG A 52 -7.51 13.94 3.94
CA ARG A 52 -6.34 14.70 3.45
C ARG A 52 -5.08 14.47 4.29
N GLY A 53 -5.22 14.28 5.61
CA GLY A 53 -4.08 14.06 6.50
C GLY A 53 -3.34 12.76 6.22
N LEU A 54 -4.09 11.68 5.98
CA LEU A 54 -3.52 10.39 5.61
C LEU A 54 -3.14 10.31 4.13
N PHE A 55 -3.82 11.07 3.27
CA PHE A 55 -3.53 11.11 1.84
C PHE A 55 -2.16 11.74 1.51
N GLY A 56 -1.79 12.80 2.22
CA GLY A 56 -0.60 13.59 1.90
C GLY A 56 -0.69 14.19 0.50
N ASN A 57 0.32 13.92 -0.33
CA ASN A 57 0.35 14.24 -1.76
C ASN A 57 0.07 13.01 -2.64
N GLY A 58 -0.46 11.92 -2.08
CA GLY A 58 -0.77 10.67 -2.78
C GLY A 58 0.21 9.54 -2.54
N GLU A 59 1.15 9.69 -1.60
CA GLU A 59 2.12 8.65 -1.19
C GLU A 59 1.41 7.38 -0.68
N VAL A 60 0.18 7.52 -0.16
CA VAL A 60 -0.62 6.42 0.34
C VAL A 60 -1.36 5.64 -0.76
N CYS A 61 -1.38 6.13 -2.00
CA CYS A 61 -2.12 5.46 -3.08
C CYS A 61 -1.61 4.02 -3.26
N GLY A 62 -2.55 3.07 -3.21
CA GLY A 62 -2.26 1.64 -3.33
C GLY A 62 -1.86 0.96 -2.03
N ARG A 63 -1.67 1.69 -0.93
CA ARG A 63 -1.38 1.12 0.40
C ARG A 63 -2.55 0.29 0.89
N CYS A 64 -2.26 -0.78 1.63
CA CYS A 64 -3.28 -1.60 2.28
C CYS A 64 -3.27 -1.45 3.79
N TYR A 65 -4.47 -1.40 4.37
CA TYR A 65 -4.67 -1.35 5.81
C TYR A 65 -5.61 -2.47 6.24
N ARG A 66 -5.24 -3.17 7.31
CA ARG A 66 -6.20 -3.97 8.08
C ARG A 66 -7.00 -3.02 8.96
N LEU A 67 -8.28 -2.89 8.68
CA LEU A 67 -9.21 -2.15 9.52
C LEU A 67 -9.91 -3.14 10.46
N THR A 68 -10.10 -2.74 11.71
CA THR A 68 -10.80 -3.55 12.71
C THR A 68 -11.77 -2.68 13.50
N TYR A 69 -13.05 -3.06 13.46
CA TYR A 69 -14.06 -2.58 14.39
C TYR A 69 -14.20 -3.62 15.52
N ARG A 70 -13.98 -3.18 16.77
CA ARG A 70 -14.04 -4.08 17.95
C ARG A 70 -15.43 -4.16 18.59
N GLY A 71 -16.42 -3.48 18.03
CA GLY A 71 -17.66 -3.18 18.74
C GLY A 71 -17.53 -1.88 19.53
N GLY A 72 -18.63 -1.15 19.64
CA GLY A 72 -18.69 0.14 20.33
C GLY A 72 -20.05 0.31 20.99
N HIS A 73 -20.02 0.78 22.24
CA HIS A 73 -21.15 0.76 23.17
C HIS A 73 -22.25 1.78 22.88
N GLU A 74 -22.00 2.84 22.11
CA GLU A 74 -22.84 4.04 22.17
C GLU A 74 -24.22 3.89 21.50
N GLN A 75 -24.44 2.90 20.63
CA GLN A 75 -25.75 2.66 20.01
C GLN A 75 -26.11 1.17 19.81
N GLY A 76 -25.24 0.24 20.22
CA GLY A 76 -25.42 -1.20 19.94
C GLY A 76 -25.47 -1.56 18.45
N LEU A 77 -25.03 -0.65 17.58
CA LEU A 77 -25.06 -0.82 16.13
C LEU A 77 -23.81 -1.54 15.63
N GLY A 78 -24.03 -2.36 14.60
CA GLY A 78 -23.00 -3.14 13.93
C GLY A 78 -22.43 -4.28 14.75
N ARG A 79 -21.69 -5.17 14.09
CA ARG A 79 -20.99 -6.30 14.72
C ARG A 79 -19.49 -6.15 14.53
N PRO A 80 -18.66 -6.56 15.51
CA PRO A 80 -17.22 -6.55 15.36
C PRO A 80 -16.77 -7.32 14.13
N GLY A 81 -15.79 -6.77 13.41
CA GLY A 81 -15.29 -7.32 12.16
C GLY A 81 -13.97 -6.70 11.76
N SER A 82 -13.30 -7.32 10.80
CA SER A 82 -12.04 -6.83 10.27
C SER A 82 -11.87 -7.26 8.83
N ASP A 83 -11.26 -6.37 8.03
CA ASP A 83 -10.85 -6.70 6.67
C ASP A 83 -9.64 -5.88 6.25
N VAL A 84 -8.99 -6.30 5.16
CA VAL A 84 -7.94 -5.52 4.51
C VAL A 84 -8.53 -4.73 3.36
N VAL A 85 -8.22 -3.43 3.31
CA VAL A 85 -8.68 -2.51 2.26
C VAL A 85 -7.50 -1.85 1.57
N GLN A 86 -7.65 -1.53 0.29
CA GLN A 86 -6.69 -0.73 -0.46
C GLN A 86 -7.12 0.74 -0.51
N ILE A 87 -6.16 1.66 -0.39
CA ILE A 87 -6.41 3.09 -0.57
C ILE A 87 -6.39 3.46 -2.03
N VAL A 88 -7.50 4.03 -2.49
CA VAL A 88 -7.73 4.33 -3.92
C VAL A 88 -8.20 5.75 -4.16
N ASP A 89 -8.47 6.54 -3.11
CA ASP A 89 -8.93 7.91 -3.27
C ASP A 89 -8.62 8.78 -2.04
N SER A 90 -8.89 10.07 -2.16
CA SER A 90 -8.80 11.10 -1.13
C SER A 90 -10.15 11.79 -0.92
N GLY A 91 -10.25 12.64 0.10
CA GLY A 91 -11.40 13.51 0.31
C GLY A 91 -12.43 12.95 1.30
N SER A 92 -12.09 11.89 2.03
CA SER A 92 -12.94 11.41 3.12
C SER A 92 -13.06 12.46 4.24
N TRP A 93 -14.27 12.57 4.79
CA TRP A 93 -14.48 13.27 6.06
C TRP A 93 -13.99 12.46 7.27
N ALA A 94 -14.19 11.13 7.24
CA ALA A 94 -13.62 10.21 8.22
C ALA A 94 -12.14 9.91 7.90
N THR A 95 -11.46 9.13 8.74
CA THR A 95 -10.11 8.67 8.40
C THR A 95 -10.13 7.80 7.15
N PHE A 96 -11.13 6.92 7.04
CA PHE A 96 -11.39 6.05 5.89
C PHE A 96 -12.85 6.18 5.46
N ASP A 97 -13.08 6.33 4.16
CA ASP A 97 -14.42 6.23 3.53
C ASP A 97 -14.44 5.00 2.65
N CYS A 98 -15.03 3.92 3.11
CA CYS A 98 -14.94 2.65 2.44
C CYS A 98 -16.15 2.40 1.55
N HIS A 99 -15.94 1.74 0.41
CA HIS A 99 -17.04 1.23 -0.38
C HIS A 99 -17.94 0.33 0.49
N MET A 100 -19.26 0.37 0.26
CA MET A 100 -20.27 -0.36 1.05
C MET A 100 -19.88 -1.81 1.35
N THR A 101 -19.36 -2.53 0.35
CA THR A 101 -18.89 -3.92 0.49
C THR A 101 -17.88 -4.10 1.63
N ALA A 102 -16.79 -3.31 1.66
CA ALA A 102 -15.82 -3.34 2.75
C ALA A 102 -16.43 -2.87 4.07
N PHE A 103 -17.17 -1.75 4.04
CA PHE A 103 -17.78 -1.17 5.23
C PHE A 103 -18.70 -2.17 5.94
N LYS A 104 -19.59 -2.82 5.19
CA LYS A 104 -20.50 -3.84 5.70
C LYS A 104 -19.77 -5.08 6.18
N LYS A 105 -18.70 -5.51 5.51
CA LYS A 105 -17.91 -6.65 5.98
C LYS A 105 -17.23 -6.40 7.32
N ILE A 106 -16.82 -5.16 7.58
CA ILE A 106 -16.15 -4.77 8.83
C ILE A 106 -17.15 -4.48 9.97
N THR A 107 -18.33 -3.93 9.65
CA THR A 107 -19.28 -3.41 10.65
C THR A 107 -20.61 -4.15 10.73
N ASP A 108 -20.92 -5.02 9.77
CA ASP A 108 -22.27 -5.58 9.52
C ASP A 108 -23.37 -4.51 9.41
N TYR A 109 -23.02 -3.32 8.96
CA TYR A 109 -23.93 -2.20 8.81
C TYR A 109 -23.76 -1.53 7.45
N ASN A 110 -24.72 -0.66 7.10
CA ASN A 110 -24.76 -0.08 5.75
C ASN A 110 -24.44 1.43 5.73
N THR A 111 -24.34 2.13 6.87
CA THR A 111 -24.10 3.58 6.87
C THR A 111 -23.51 4.08 8.19
N GLY A 112 -23.25 5.38 8.32
CA GLY A 112 -22.81 6.01 9.55
C GLY A 112 -21.30 6.00 9.76
N PHE A 113 -20.89 6.23 11.01
CA PHE A 113 -19.50 6.40 11.40
C PHE A 113 -19.13 5.42 12.51
N PHE A 114 -18.07 4.65 12.30
CA PHE A 114 -17.62 3.63 13.24
C PHE A 114 -16.21 3.92 13.74
N PRO A 115 -15.95 3.80 15.06
CA PRO A 115 -14.59 3.81 15.57
C PRO A 115 -13.88 2.55 15.09
N ILE A 116 -12.64 2.69 14.64
CA ILE A 116 -11.83 1.58 14.15
C ILE A 116 -10.39 1.74 14.61
N THR A 117 -9.68 0.63 14.74
CA THR A 117 -8.22 0.60 14.71
C THR A 117 -7.77 0.22 13.31
N TYR A 118 -6.61 0.71 12.88
CA TYR A 118 -6.04 0.36 11.58
C TYR A 118 -4.55 0.10 11.69
N GLN A 119 -4.06 -0.84 10.89
CA GLN A 119 -2.65 -1.20 10.79
C GLN A 119 -2.29 -1.36 9.32
N GLU A 120 -1.18 -0.76 8.91
CA GLU A 120 -0.63 -0.98 7.57
C GLU A 120 -0.20 -2.44 7.39
N VAL A 121 -0.53 -3.01 6.23
CA VAL A 121 -0.17 -4.38 5.85
C VAL A 121 0.24 -4.43 4.38
N ALA A 122 1.02 -5.46 4.01
CA ALA A 122 1.28 -5.73 2.60
C ALA A 122 -0.03 -6.05 1.87
N CYS A 123 -0.22 -5.49 0.69
CA CYS A 123 -1.32 -5.84 -0.20
C CYS A 123 -1.16 -7.24 -0.80
N ASP A 124 -2.29 -7.90 -1.03
CA ASP A 124 -2.41 -9.00 -1.97
C ASP A 124 -2.35 -8.48 -3.41
N THR A 125 -1.77 -9.27 -4.32
CA THR A 125 -1.60 -8.91 -5.73
C THR A 125 -2.22 -9.96 -6.64
N SER A 126 -2.78 -9.55 -7.77
CA SER A 126 -3.27 -10.46 -8.80
C SER A 126 -2.10 -11.09 -9.58
N SER A 127 -2.36 -12.24 -10.21
CA SER A 127 -1.36 -13.01 -10.96
C SER A 127 -0.85 -12.34 -12.24
N THR A 128 -1.45 -11.20 -12.65
CA THR A 128 -0.96 -10.38 -13.77
C THR A 128 0.39 -9.73 -13.46
N GLY A 129 0.72 -9.55 -12.17
CA GLY A 129 1.93 -8.87 -11.71
C GLY A 129 1.80 -7.35 -11.71
N PRO A 130 2.82 -6.62 -11.22
CA PRO A 130 2.83 -5.16 -11.19
C PRO A 130 2.52 -4.54 -12.55
N VAL A 131 1.76 -3.44 -12.55
CA VAL A 131 1.30 -2.74 -13.75
C VAL A 131 1.80 -1.30 -13.75
N ALA A 132 2.27 -0.83 -14.89
CA ALA A 132 2.52 0.58 -15.21
C ALA A 132 1.55 0.98 -16.33
N GLY A 133 0.49 1.72 -15.99
CA GLY A 133 -0.53 2.16 -16.93
C GLY A 133 -0.31 3.60 -17.39
N VAL A 134 -0.49 3.87 -18.68
CA VAL A 134 -0.36 5.22 -19.25
C VAL A 134 -1.66 5.98 -19.00
N LEU A 135 -1.62 6.94 -18.07
CA LEU A 135 -2.75 7.81 -17.76
C LEU A 135 -2.91 8.90 -18.83
N GLN A 136 -1.80 9.54 -19.19
CA GLN A 136 -1.79 10.59 -20.18
C GLN A 136 -0.36 10.76 -20.71
N TYR A 137 -0.24 11.27 -21.92
CA TYR A 137 1.04 11.65 -22.49
C TYR A 137 0.85 12.76 -23.50
N ASP A 138 1.93 13.50 -23.74
CA ASP A 138 2.08 14.35 -24.91
C ASP A 138 3.53 14.25 -25.42
N TYR A 139 3.95 15.22 -26.21
CA TYR A 139 5.31 15.28 -26.75
C TYR A 139 6.40 15.53 -25.69
N TYR A 140 6.07 16.17 -24.57
CA TYR A 140 7.04 16.60 -23.55
C TYR A 140 6.96 15.81 -22.26
N PHE A 141 5.80 15.25 -21.92
CA PHE A 141 5.60 14.53 -20.66
C PHE A 141 4.83 13.21 -20.83
N THR A 142 4.92 12.42 -19.77
CA THR A 142 4.05 11.27 -19.53
C THR A 142 3.54 11.27 -18.11
N LYS A 143 2.35 10.71 -17.91
CA LYS A 143 1.74 10.40 -16.62
C LYS A 143 1.47 8.91 -16.57
N ILE A 144 1.96 8.26 -15.53
CA ILE A 144 1.88 6.82 -15.32
C ILE A 144 1.23 6.55 -13.98
N VAL A 145 0.39 5.52 -13.92
CA VAL A 145 -0.15 4.97 -12.68
C VAL A 145 0.48 3.59 -12.46
N PHE A 146 1.08 3.39 -11.30
CA PHE A 146 1.62 2.08 -10.91
C PHE A 146 0.63 1.37 -9.98
N SER A 147 0.27 0.12 -10.29
CA SER A 147 -0.66 -0.65 -9.47
C SER A 147 -0.29 -2.12 -9.38
N ASN A 148 -1.11 -2.88 -8.63
CA ASN A 148 -0.89 -4.29 -8.32
C ASN A 148 0.47 -4.55 -7.63
N LEU A 149 0.79 -3.68 -6.67
CA LEU A 149 1.99 -3.70 -5.83
C LEU A 149 1.64 -4.11 -4.41
N ARG A 150 2.64 -4.57 -3.65
CA ARG A 150 2.45 -4.95 -2.23
C ARG A 150 2.51 -3.74 -1.31
N TYR A 151 3.26 -2.71 -1.69
CA TYR A 151 3.41 -1.45 -0.98
C TYR A 151 3.39 -0.29 -1.99
N PRO A 152 3.08 0.94 -1.55
CA PRO A 152 3.17 2.11 -2.41
C PRO A 152 4.55 2.30 -3.03
N VAL A 153 4.58 3.00 -4.16
CA VAL A 153 5.82 3.40 -4.82
C VAL A 153 6.46 4.53 -4.03
N GLN A 154 7.70 4.34 -3.61
CA GLN A 154 8.53 5.37 -2.98
C GLN A 154 9.29 6.19 -4.02
N SER A 155 9.76 5.56 -5.10
CA SER A 155 10.46 6.23 -6.20
C SER A 155 10.23 5.51 -7.52
N ALA A 156 10.26 6.25 -8.62
CA ALA A 156 10.14 5.70 -9.97
C ALA A 156 11.10 6.40 -10.94
N GLU A 157 11.71 5.61 -11.81
CA GLU A 157 12.61 6.02 -12.88
C GLU A 157 12.11 5.44 -14.20
N LEU A 158 11.99 6.30 -15.21
CA LEU A 158 11.69 5.94 -16.59
C LEU A 158 12.99 5.96 -17.39
N THR A 159 13.29 4.88 -18.11
CA THR A 159 14.41 4.83 -19.05
C THR A 159 13.90 4.77 -20.47
N ILE A 160 14.34 5.69 -21.34
CA ILE A 160 13.98 5.72 -22.77
C ILE A 160 15.27 5.85 -23.58
N GLY A 161 15.53 4.88 -24.47
CA GLY A 161 16.74 4.89 -25.30
C GLY A 161 18.04 4.93 -24.48
N GLY A 162 18.01 4.37 -23.25
CA GLY A 162 19.13 4.39 -22.31
C GLY A 162 19.25 5.66 -21.44
N LYS A 163 18.46 6.71 -21.70
CA LYS A 163 18.42 7.92 -20.86
C LYS A 163 17.44 7.73 -19.71
N LYS A 164 17.86 8.12 -18.50
CA LYS A 164 17.07 8.01 -17.27
C LYS A 164 16.35 9.31 -16.96
N HIS A 165 15.08 9.20 -16.58
CA HIS A 165 14.20 10.29 -16.19
C HIS A 165 13.60 9.95 -14.84
N GLN A 166 13.96 10.73 -13.80
CA GLN A 166 13.30 10.60 -12.51
C GLN A 166 11.85 11.03 -12.64
N MET A 167 10.95 10.22 -12.08
CA MET A 167 9.53 10.52 -12.08
C MET A 167 9.17 11.22 -10.77
N LYS A 168 8.27 12.21 -10.86
CA LYS A 168 7.72 12.93 -9.71
C LYS A 168 6.31 12.44 -9.42
N LEU A 169 6.05 12.09 -8.16
CA LEU A 169 4.69 11.86 -7.68
C LEU A 169 3.91 13.17 -7.65
N ILE A 170 2.73 13.19 -8.26
CA ILE A 170 1.81 14.33 -8.30
C ILE A 170 0.41 13.79 -8.01
N GLY A 171 -0.08 13.91 -6.78
CA GLY A 171 -1.27 13.15 -6.38
C GLY A 171 -0.95 11.66 -6.43
N GLY A 172 -1.88 10.82 -6.88
CA GLY A 172 -1.66 9.38 -6.98
C GLY A 172 -1.06 8.87 -8.29
N TRP A 173 -0.44 9.74 -9.10
CA TRP A 173 0.21 9.35 -10.35
C TRP A 173 1.61 9.95 -10.47
N TRP A 174 2.41 9.35 -11.36
CA TRP A 174 3.82 9.66 -11.55
C TRP A 174 4.03 10.35 -12.89
N SER A 175 4.80 11.43 -12.91
CA SER A 175 5.09 12.17 -14.13
C SER A 175 6.58 12.29 -14.40
N ALA A 176 6.96 12.20 -15.67
CA ALA A 176 8.31 12.51 -16.14
C ALA A 176 8.23 13.44 -17.35
N TRP A 177 9.16 14.40 -17.38
CA TRP A 177 9.50 15.15 -18.58
C TRP A 177 10.41 14.29 -19.44
N THR A 178 9.93 13.88 -20.61
CA THR A 178 10.65 13.03 -21.55
C THR A 178 11.23 13.83 -22.71
N GLY A 179 10.57 14.92 -23.12
CA GLY A 179 10.93 15.63 -24.35
C GLY A 179 10.84 14.72 -25.60
N PRO A 180 11.46 15.14 -26.71
CA PRO A 180 11.36 14.48 -28.01
C PRO A 180 12.30 13.28 -28.13
N ILE A 181 12.05 12.23 -27.36
CA ILE A 181 12.93 11.05 -27.33
C ILE A 181 12.22 9.81 -27.85
N GLU A 182 13.00 8.93 -28.46
CA GLU A 182 12.57 7.62 -28.96
C GLU A 182 13.44 6.50 -28.37
N GLY A 183 13.01 5.27 -28.58
CA GLY A 183 13.75 4.07 -28.24
C GLY A 183 13.12 3.23 -27.13
N LYS A 184 13.89 2.20 -26.75
CA LYS A 184 13.47 1.20 -25.77
C LYS A 184 13.07 1.82 -24.45
N THR A 185 11.90 1.41 -23.97
CA THR A 185 11.29 1.92 -22.75
C THR A 185 11.33 0.87 -21.64
N SER A 186 11.73 1.30 -20.45
CA SER A 186 11.54 0.54 -19.22
C SER A 186 11.23 1.45 -18.04
N PHE A 187 10.62 0.87 -17.01
CA PHE A 187 10.49 1.52 -15.70
C PHE A 187 11.24 0.72 -14.64
N LYS A 188 11.79 1.44 -13.67
CA LYS A 188 12.27 0.90 -12.41
C LYS A 188 11.57 1.65 -11.29
N ILE A 189 10.93 0.92 -10.39
CA ILE A 189 10.32 1.50 -9.18
C ILE A 189 10.92 0.87 -7.93
N THR A 190 10.90 1.61 -6.84
CA THR A 190 11.19 1.12 -5.49
C THR A 190 9.93 1.27 -4.65
N GLU A 191 9.43 0.17 -4.10
CA GLU A 191 8.34 0.14 -3.12
C GLU A 191 8.84 0.68 -1.75
N GLU A 192 7.94 1.18 -0.90
CA GLU A 192 8.30 1.72 0.43
C GLU A 192 9.05 0.74 1.35
N ASN A 193 8.87 -0.56 1.14
CA ASN A 193 9.62 -1.61 1.85
C ASN A 193 11.05 -1.84 1.30
N GLY A 194 11.47 -1.06 0.30
CA GLY A 194 12.77 -1.15 -0.38
C GLY A 194 12.83 -2.16 -1.53
N TYR A 195 11.73 -2.87 -1.85
CA TYR A 195 11.71 -3.82 -2.95
C TYR A 195 11.74 -3.10 -4.30
N VAL A 196 12.52 -3.62 -5.25
CA VAL A 196 12.68 -3.03 -6.58
C VAL A 196 11.91 -3.84 -7.61
N VAL A 197 11.06 -3.16 -8.40
CA VAL A 197 10.32 -3.76 -9.51
C VAL A 197 10.81 -3.16 -10.83
N ASN A 198 11.08 -4.02 -11.81
CA ASN A 198 11.51 -3.62 -13.14
C ASN A 198 10.47 -4.01 -14.19
N PHE A 199 10.15 -3.06 -15.07
CA PHE A 199 9.23 -3.19 -16.19
C PHE A 199 10.05 -3.08 -17.49
N PRO A 200 10.51 -4.19 -18.07
CA PRO A 200 11.29 -4.15 -19.29
C PRO A 200 10.41 -4.09 -20.53
N ASN A 201 10.96 -3.58 -21.63
CA ASN A 201 10.38 -3.65 -22.97
C ASN A 201 8.94 -3.13 -23.07
N CYS A 202 8.62 -2.05 -22.35
CA CYS A 202 7.29 -1.47 -22.37
C CYS A 202 6.91 -0.95 -23.77
N PHE A 203 5.62 -1.04 -24.10
CA PHE A 203 5.03 -0.50 -25.33
C PHE A 203 5.68 -1.08 -26.61
N ASN A 204 5.81 -2.41 -26.64
CA ASN A 204 6.50 -3.15 -27.70
C ASN A 204 7.95 -2.70 -27.91
N GLY A 205 8.61 -2.27 -26.82
CA GLY A 205 9.99 -1.85 -26.84
C GLY A 205 10.23 -0.49 -27.49
N GLU A 206 9.21 0.34 -27.72
CA GLU A 206 9.38 1.66 -28.34
C GLU A 206 8.49 2.72 -27.68
N TRP A 207 9.12 3.79 -27.15
CA TRP A 207 8.43 4.83 -26.38
C TRP A 207 7.29 5.52 -27.15
N LYS A 208 7.44 5.69 -28.46
CA LYS A 208 6.47 6.34 -29.33
C LYS A 208 5.17 5.56 -29.51
N ASN A 209 5.17 4.26 -29.19
CA ASN A 209 3.99 3.41 -29.36
C ASN A 209 2.98 3.56 -28.23
N ARG A 210 3.37 4.20 -27.12
CA ARG A 210 2.49 4.36 -25.95
C ARG A 210 1.23 5.15 -26.32
N LYS A 211 0.11 4.72 -25.78
CA LYS A 211 -1.19 5.39 -25.84
C LYS A 211 -1.80 5.44 -24.45
N THR A 212 -2.70 6.39 -24.22
CA THR A 212 -3.49 6.41 -22.99
C THR A 212 -4.27 5.10 -22.88
N GLY A 213 -4.24 4.48 -21.70
CA GLY A 213 -4.82 3.17 -21.44
C GLY A 213 -3.88 1.98 -21.71
N ASP A 214 -2.74 2.18 -22.37
CA ASP A 214 -1.74 1.12 -22.50
C ASP A 214 -1.19 0.72 -21.13
N ALA A 215 -0.83 -0.55 -21.01
CA ALA A 215 -0.26 -1.12 -19.80
C ALA A 215 1.05 -1.86 -20.09
N CYS A 216 2.04 -1.64 -19.26
CA CYS A 216 3.26 -2.42 -19.19
C CYS A 216 3.27 -3.24 -17.90
N TYR A 217 3.72 -4.49 -17.99
CA TYR A 217 3.77 -5.40 -16.86
C TYR A 217 5.23 -5.66 -16.48
N ALA A 218 5.50 -5.77 -15.18
CA ALA A 218 6.81 -6.22 -14.74
C ALA A 218 7.02 -7.69 -15.16
N ASN A 219 8.28 -8.06 -15.43
CA ASN A 219 8.59 -9.47 -15.65
C ASN A 219 8.10 -10.28 -14.44
N ARG A 220 7.45 -11.42 -14.69
CA ARG A 220 7.12 -12.42 -13.66
C ARG A 220 8.39 -13.14 -13.17
N GLY A 221 9.35 -12.38 -12.67
CA GLY A 221 10.52 -12.88 -11.97
C GLY A 221 10.19 -13.06 -10.50
N HIS A 222 9.42 -14.11 -10.19
CA HIS A 222 9.23 -14.56 -8.82
C HIS A 222 10.60 -14.91 -8.20
N ARG A 223 11.06 -14.10 -7.24
CA ARG A 223 11.58 -14.51 -5.92
C ARG A 223 12.09 -13.27 -5.18
N SER A 224 11.60 -13.11 -3.95
CA SER A 224 12.08 -12.13 -2.98
C SER A 224 13.60 -12.17 -2.89
N ALA A 225 14.28 -11.02 -3.02
CA ALA A 225 15.71 -10.89 -2.70
C ALA A 225 16.02 -11.32 -1.24
N LYS A 226 15.00 -11.38 -0.37
CA LYS A 226 15.07 -11.90 1.00
C LYS A 226 15.17 -13.43 1.12
N LEU A 227 14.96 -14.20 0.05
CA LEU A 227 15.07 -15.67 0.07
C LEU A 227 16.42 -16.19 -0.46
N LEU A 228 17.25 -15.34 -1.06
CA LEU A 228 18.58 -15.72 -1.56
C LEU A 228 19.69 -15.56 -0.51
N ALA A 229 19.38 -14.98 0.66
CA ALA A 229 20.34 -14.78 1.75
C ALA A 229 20.37 -15.94 2.77
N ASN A 230 19.49 -16.92 2.66
CA ASN A 230 19.37 -18.02 3.64
C ASN A 230 19.84 -19.39 3.13
N ASP A 231 20.40 -19.47 1.91
CA ASP A 231 20.82 -20.74 1.29
C ASP A 231 22.35 -20.91 1.24
N THR A 232 23.09 -20.21 2.10
CA THR A 232 24.53 -20.43 2.25
C THR A 232 24.92 -20.22 3.70
N LEU A 233 25.39 -21.30 4.33
CA LEU A 233 25.89 -21.47 5.71
C LEU A 233 24.87 -21.96 6.76
N SER A 234 24.73 -23.29 6.86
CA SER A 234 25.05 -23.98 8.12
C SER A 234 25.22 -25.50 7.89
N GLU A 235 26.42 -25.91 7.48
CA GLU A 235 26.99 -27.15 8.00
C GLU A 235 27.49 -26.87 9.43
N GLY A 236 27.28 -27.86 10.31
CA GLY A 236 27.09 -27.64 11.74
C GLY A 236 28.31 -27.21 12.56
N VAL A 237 28.01 -26.69 13.74
CA VAL A 237 28.76 -26.93 14.98
C VAL A 237 27.74 -26.94 16.13
N GLU A 238 27.54 -28.12 16.69
CA GLU A 238 26.90 -28.34 17.98
C GLU A 238 27.85 -27.80 19.06
N LYS A 239 27.42 -26.81 19.85
CA LYS A 239 28.12 -26.40 21.08
C LYS A 239 27.23 -26.61 22.29
N THR A 240 27.62 -27.63 23.04
CA THR A 240 27.19 -28.01 24.38
C THR A 240 27.31 -26.81 25.34
N VAL A 241 26.25 -26.54 26.10
CA VAL A 241 26.29 -25.57 27.22
C VAL A 241 26.69 -26.35 28.47
N GLU A 242 27.90 -26.09 28.95
CA GLU A 242 28.42 -26.63 30.21
C GLU A 242 27.93 -25.78 31.39
N LEU A 243 27.33 -26.45 32.39
CA LEU A 243 26.91 -25.86 33.66
C LEU A 243 28.13 -25.54 34.52
N ALA A 244 28.35 -24.26 34.84
CA ALA A 244 29.26 -23.86 35.90
C ALA A 244 28.49 -23.67 37.23
N LYS A 245 28.75 -24.60 38.16
CA LYS A 245 28.46 -24.52 39.60
C LYS A 245 29.06 -23.25 40.22
N VAL A 246 28.30 -22.57 41.07
CA VAL A 246 28.85 -21.72 42.15
C VAL A 246 28.07 -21.97 43.44
N GLU A 247 28.66 -22.79 44.31
CA GLU A 247 28.50 -22.80 45.78
C GLU A 247 29.92 -22.50 46.30
N SER A 248 30.24 -21.78 47.37
CA SER A 248 29.61 -21.33 48.62
C SER A 248 30.57 -20.24 49.17
N ASN A 249 30.20 -19.27 50.02
CA ASN A 249 29.97 -19.42 51.47
C ASN A 249 29.67 -18.05 52.11
N MET A 250 28.59 -17.99 52.90
CA MET A 250 28.48 -17.50 54.31
C MET A 250 29.28 -16.24 54.75
N THR A 251 28.75 -15.25 55.47
CA THR A 251 27.86 -15.28 56.64
C THR A 251 27.47 -13.85 57.10
N HIS A 252 26.42 -13.78 57.94
CA HIS A 252 26.02 -12.73 58.92
C HIS A 252 24.85 -11.76 58.60
N GLN A 253 23.70 -12.11 59.19
CA GLN A 253 22.65 -11.24 59.72
C GLN A 253 23.07 -10.68 61.10
N PRO A 254 22.51 -9.53 61.57
CA PRO A 254 21.25 -9.51 62.36
C PRO A 254 20.25 -8.42 61.89
N GLN A 255 18.96 -8.72 61.73
CA GLN A 255 17.82 -8.52 62.67
C GLN A 255 17.38 -7.05 62.92
N LEU A 256 16.11 -6.80 62.52
CA LEU A 256 15.06 -5.88 63.02
C LEU A 256 15.35 -4.40 63.33
N GLN A 257 14.51 -3.51 62.78
CA GLN A 257 13.37 -2.94 63.53
C GLN A 257 12.41 -2.14 62.63
N ALA A 258 11.11 -2.26 62.93
CA ALA A 258 10.03 -1.44 62.42
C ALA A 258 9.83 -0.20 63.30
N ASN A 259 9.41 0.93 62.73
CA ASN A 259 8.49 1.88 63.37
C ASN A 259 8.02 3.00 62.40
N ASN A 260 6.72 2.93 62.06
CA ASN A 260 5.65 3.94 62.11
C ASN A 260 5.91 5.48 62.07
N THR A 261 4.89 6.15 61.48
CA THR A 261 4.33 7.52 61.72
C THR A 261 4.92 8.64 60.83
N VAL A 262 4.25 9.24 59.82
CA VAL A 262 2.97 10.00 59.66
C VAL A 262 3.12 11.54 59.88
N LEU A 263 2.46 12.30 58.97
CA LEU A 263 2.00 13.72 58.96
C LEU A 263 2.78 14.80 58.16
N PHE A 264 2.16 15.21 57.03
CA PHE A 264 1.68 16.56 56.59
C PHE A 264 2.49 17.83 56.90
N PRO A 265 2.42 18.88 56.05
CA PRO A 265 1.19 19.65 55.73
C PRO A 265 0.54 19.33 54.38
#